data_AF-A0A9W6KRM6-F1
#
_entry.id   AF-A0A9W6KRM6-F1
#
_cell.length_a   1.000
_cell.length_b   1.000
_cell.length_c   1.000
_cell.angle_alpha   90.00
_cell.angle_beta   90.00
_cell.angle_gamma   90.00
#
_symmetry.space_group_name_H-M   'P 1'
#
loop_
_entity.id
_entity.type
_entity.pdbx_description
1 polymer ?
#
loop_
_entity_poly.entity_id
_entity_poly.type
_entity_poly.pdbx_seq_one_letter_code
_entity_poly.pdbx_strand_id
1 'polypeptide(L)'
;MAGLLRSSADPVPRLLRAMTGRRPRRAAKAYAALETLWNAGPRPREQVWAGIWSAAPLLPPILLEFLLEPDPDCPHHPPTRLLTGLSISNPDLPAAGAEDWPPRRSNAAAQIVNLAGEHPAIAAILRRTDHPALLEALLARCTSWVHNPAPSPESSSVLEIALTNRRLVRAAAHRSPTRPGLEPIVLLVLAGRDGLLQGLEPQRVLTALLRPWPAPEARAACARALRALPPGPLREALCRRAMEPDREPAAIAAVTSGDLRPADPREVAFFLLATGQWTRLTQTDPKGRQLYEYCRTIGFARSALSRRTVEVLLRLDGRAPAMIRTVADVALRDAAPGPAREHLCALARQGDPDAARIVVAAGHRPQASRDLPAFLFLTGQLEQYDAADPHGSRLRAHAAKLPPGDRERDLLRAAARRAGRPAPCDAARPPEESARYRPGGTGVGGTGGFTVHGV
;
A
#
# COMPACT_ATOMS: atom_id res chain seq x y z
N MET A 1 2.11 43.30 -47.86
CA MET A 1 2.21 43.07 -46.40
C MET A 1 1.77 44.27 -45.57
N ALA A 2 2.09 45.51 -45.98
CA ALA A 2 1.80 46.72 -45.22
C ALA A 2 0.33 46.93 -44.75
N GLY A 3 -0.68 46.40 -45.45
CA GLY A 3 -2.08 46.58 -45.06
C GLY A 3 -2.54 45.76 -43.84
N LEU A 4 -1.89 44.64 -43.51
CA LEU A 4 -2.30 43.78 -42.37
C LEU A 4 -1.73 44.27 -41.02
N LEU A 5 -0.59 44.95 -41.04
CA LEU A 5 0.15 45.38 -39.84
C LEU A 5 -0.15 46.83 -39.39
N ARG A 6 -0.94 47.62 -40.14
CA ARG A 6 -1.15 49.07 -39.92
C ARG A 6 -2.21 49.46 -38.88
N SER A 7 -2.72 48.53 -38.07
CA SER A 7 -3.67 48.82 -36.98
C SER A 7 -3.00 48.49 -35.65
N SER A 8 -3.06 49.39 -34.65
CA SER A 8 -2.41 49.24 -33.34
C SER A 8 -3.02 48.15 -32.44
N ALA A 9 -3.94 47.34 -32.97
CA ALA A 9 -4.43 46.16 -32.30
C ALA A 9 -3.56 44.95 -32.66
N ASP A 10 -3.26 44.11 -31.66
CA ASP A 10 -2.53 42.85 -31.76
C ASP A 10 -2.77 42.15 -33.13
N PRO A 11 -1.75 42.02 -33.98
CA PRO A 11 -1.91 41.45 -35.31
C PRO A 11 -2.17 39.93 -35.27
N VAL A 12 -1.82 39.24 -34.18
CA VAL A 12 -1.83 37.78 -34.10
C VAL A 12 -3.23 37.18 -34.33
N PRO A 13 -4.33 37.62 -33.67
CA PRO A 13 -5.67 37.06 -33.92
C PRO A 13 -6.16 37.25 -35.36
N ARG A 14 -5.71 38.29 -36.05
CA ARG A 14 -6.06 38.52 -37.47
C ARG A 14 -5.28 37.58 -38.38
N LEU A 15 -3.99 37.35 -38.09
CA LEU A 15 -3.16 36.41 -38.83
C LEU A 15 -3.63 34.97 -38.65
N LEU A 16 -3.94 34.54 -37.43
CA LEU A 16 -4.44 33.19 -37.14
C LEU A 16 -5.77 32.90 -37.87
N ARG A 17 -6.73 33.84 -37.83
CA ARG A 17 -7.98 33.72 -38.61
C ARG A 17 -7.75 33.69 -40.12
N ALA A 18 -6.72 34.39 -40.61
CA ALA A 18 -6.38 34.37 -42.02
C ALA A 18 -5.70 33.06 -42.45
N MET A 19 -4.92 32.42 -41.56
CA MET A 19 -4.30 31.11 -41.80
C MET A 19 -5.33 29.99 -41.87
N THR A 20 -6.38 30.03 -41.05
CA THR A 20 -7.43 29.01 -41.03
C THR A 20 -8.53 29.24 -42.08
N GLY A 21 -8.47 30.35 -42.82
CA GLY A 21 -9.46 30.71 -43.83
C GLY A 21 -9.34 29.93 -45.14
N ARG A 22 -10.44 29.81 -45.89
CA ARG A 22 -10.53 29.06 -47.17
C ARG A 22 -9.72 29.63 -48.34
N ARG A 23 -8.93 30.71 -48.17
CA ARG A 23 -8.21 31.38 -49.26
C ARG A 23 -6.70 31.10 -49.17
N PRO A 24 -6.13 30.16 -49.95
CA PRO A 24 -4.73 29.72 -49.81
C PRO A 24 -3.71 30.86 -49.88
N ARG A 25 -3.90 31.81 -50.81
CA ARG A 25 -3.02 33.00 -50.94
C ARG A 25 -3.03 33.89 -49.70
N ARG A 26 -4.15 33.97 -48.96
CA ARG A 26 -4.21 34.73 -47.70
C ARG A 26 -3.57 33.95 -46.56
N ALA A 27 -3.78 32.63 -46.51
CA ALA A 27 -3.13 31.76 -45.54
C ALA A 27 -1.59 31.81 -45.67
N ALA A 28 -1.05 31.70 -46.88
CA ALA A 28 0.40 31.81 -47.13
C ALA A 28 0.99 33.18 -46.72
N LYS A 29 0.27 34.28 -47.00
CA LYS A 29 0.70 35.62 -46.56
C LYS A 29 0.64 35.78 -45.04
N ALA A 30 -0.35 35.17 -44.40
CA ALA A 30 -0.47 35.18 -42.95
C ALA A 30 0.63 34.32 -42.29
N TYR A 31 0.96 33.18 -42.89
CA TYR A 31 2.08 32.32 -42.50
C TYR A 31 3.40 33.10 -42.47
N ALA A 32 3.78 33.72 -43.59
CA ALA A 32 5.03 34.48 -43.69
C ALA A 32 5.09 35.67 -42.72
N ALA A 33 3.94 36.31 -42.45
CA ALA A 33 3.87 37.38 -41.45
C ALA A 33 4.05 36.84 -40.02
N LEU A 34 3.47 35.67 -39.73
CA LEU A 34 3.59 35.01 -38.43
C LEU A 34 5.01 34.47 -38.19
N GLU A 35 5.68 33.98 -39.24
CA GLU A 35 7.11 33.64 -39.23
C GLU A 35 7.99 34.86 -38.95
N THR A 36 7.72 35.99 -39.61
CA THR A 36 8.44 37.25 -39.35
C THR A 36 8.27 37.68 -37.88
N LEU A 37 7.06 37.57 -37.34
CA LEU A 37 6.80 37.86 -35.92
C LEU A 37 7.52 36.89 -35.00
N TRP A 38 7.50 35.59 -35.30
CA TRP A 38 8.20 34.58 -34.51
C TRP A 38 9.71 34.86 -34.45
N ASN A 39 10.30 35.32 -35.55
CA ASN A 39 11.74 35.61 -35.60
C ASN A 39 12.11 36.99 -35.04
N ALA A 40 11.14 37.84 -34.68
CA ALA A 40 11.39 39.20 -34.17
C ALA A 40 11.80 39.25 -32.68
N GLY A 41 11.83 38.11 -31.97
CA GLY A 41 12.34 37.99 -30.62
C GLY A 41 11.36 37.39 -29.60
N PRO A 42 11.72 37.31 -28.31
CA PRO A 42 10.96 36.56 -27.30
C PRO A 42 9.52 37.07 -27.09
N ARG A 43 9.32 38.38 -27.03
CA ARG A 43 8.00 38.99 -26.78
C ARG A 43 7.03 38.75 -27.96
N PRO A 44 7.41 38.99 -29.23
CA PRO A 44 6.59 38.56 -30.37
C PRO A 44 6.28 37.06 -30.42
N ARG A 45 7.24 36.18 -30.07
CA ARG A 45 6.97 34.72 -30.01
C ARG A 45 5.91 34.38 -28.98
N GLU A 46 5.96 34.99 -27.82
CA GLU A 46 4.96 34.77 -26.78
C GLU A 46 3.57 35.20 -27.23
N GLN A 47 3.44 36.34 -27.93
CA GLN A 47 2.16 36.78 -28.50
C GLN A 47 1.62 35.78 -29.51
N VAL A 48 2.48 35.26 -30.40
CA VAL A 48 2.11 34.23 -31.36
C VAL A 48 1.65 32.96 -30.64
N TRP A 49 2.42 32.47 -29.67
CA TRP A 49 2.09 31.30 -28.85
C TRP A 49 0.76 31.47 -28.11
N ALA A 50 0.58 32.60 -27.41
CA ALA A 50 -0.65 32.96 -26.70
C ALA A 50 -1.85 32.96 -27.64
N GLY A 51 -1.69 33.56 -28.80
CA GLY A 51 -2.73 33.65 -29.82
C GLY A 51 -3.14 32.27 -30.31
N ILE A 52 -2.19 31.39 -30.62
CA ILE A 52 -2.46 30.04 -31.12
C ILE A 52 -3.32 29.26 -30.13
N TRP A 53 -2.94 29.23 -28.85
CA TRP A 53 -3.66 28.46 -27.82
C TRP A 53 -4.96 29.11 -27.33
N SER A 54 -5.13 30.42 -27.57
CA SER A 54 -6.39 31.12 -27.28
C SER A 54 -7.41 31.02 -28.43
N ALA A 55 -6.94 30.83 -29.68
CA ALA A 55 -7.78 30.92 -30.86
C ALA A 55 -8.60 29.65 -31.15
N ALA A 56 -8.18 28.47 -30.68
CA ALA A 56 -8.89 27.24 -30.97
C ALA A 56 -8.68 26.16 -29.90
N PRO A 57 -9.75 25.47 -29.45
CA PRO A 57 -9.62 24.27 -28.61
C PRO A 57 -9.03 23.08 -29.38
N LEU A 58 -9.05 23.12 -30.72
CA LEU A 58 -8.44 22.14 -31.62
C LEU A 58 -7.47 22.86 -32.56
N LEU A 59 -6.21 22.44 -32.59
CA LEU A 59 -5.17 23.03 -33.44
C LEU A 59 -5.42 22.73 -34.93
N PRO A 60 -5.71 23.73 -35.77
CA PRO A 60 -5.82 23.53 -37.22
C PRO A 60 -4.50 23.00 -37.82
N PRO A 61 -4.54 22.14 -38.86
CA PRO A 61 -3.33 21.52 -39.42
C PRO A 61 -2.23 22.52 -39.80
N ILE A 62 -2.57 23.66 -40.41
CA ILE A 62 -1.59 24.68 -40.80
C ILE A 62 -0.88 25.35 -39.60
N LEU A 63 -1.57 25.48 -38.46
CA LEU A 63 -0.95 26.00 -37.23
C LEU A 63 -0.10 24.92 -36.55
N LEU A 64 -0.53 23.67 -36.64
CA LEU A 64 0.29 22.54 -36.19
C LEU A 64 1.58 22.43 -37.01
N GLU A 65 1.51 22.48 -38.35
CA GLU A 65 2.68 22.50 -39.23
C GLU A 65 3.65 23.63 -38.85
N PHE A 66 3.12 24.85 -38.65
CA PHE A 66 3.92 25.99 -38.18
C PHE A 66 4.66 25.70 -36.87
N LEU A 67 4.01 25.04 -35.90
CA LEU A 67 4.59 24.70 -34.60
C LEU A 67 5.60 23.54 -34.67
N LEU A 68 5.46 22.64 -35.64
CA LEU A 68 6.34 21.49 -35.84
C LEU A 68 7.64 21.86 -36.57
N GLU A 69 7.73 23.05 -37.16
CA GLU A 69 8.95 23.52 -37.82
C GLU A 69 10.13 23.67 -36.84
N PRO A 70 11.38 23.50 -37.33
CA PRO A 70 12.57 23.70 -36.52
C PRO A 70 12.68 25.11 -35.95
N ASP A 71 13.18 25.21 -34.73
CA ASP A 71 13.50 26.48 -34.09
C ASP A 71 14.92 26.42 -33.51
N PRO A 72 15.88 27.18 -34.05
CA PRO A 72 17.28 27.13 -33.62
C PRO A 72 17.49 27.62 -32.18
N ASP A 73 16.56 28.40 -31.63
CA ASP A 73 16.68 28.92 -30.26
C ASP A 73 16.05 27.97 -29.23
N CYS A 74 15.57 26.79 -29.66
CA CYS A 74 14.96 25.81 -28.77
C CYS A 74 16.03 25.12 -27.91
N PRO A 75 15.94 25.20 -26.55
CA PRO A 75 16.89 24.50 -25.68
C PRO A 75 16.58 23.01 -25.51
N HIS A 76 15.53 22.51 -26.17
CA HIS A 76 15.02 21.16 -26.02
C HIS A 76 15.10 20.37 -27.32
N HIS A 77 15.11 19.04 -27.22
CA HIS A 77 15.12 18.16 -28.38
C HIS A 77 13.76 17.51 -28.62
N PRO A 78 13.29 17.34 -29.87
CA PRO A 78 13.81 17.99 -31.07
C PRO A 78 13.57 19.52 -31.04
N PRO A 79 14.44 20.33 -31.68
CA PRO A 79 14.36 21.79 -31.60
C PRO A 79 13.22 22.31 -32.47
N THR A 80 12.01 22.42 -31.92
CA THR A 80 10.81 22.86 -32.64
C THR A 80 10.21 24.09 -32.02
N ARG A 81 9.46 24.87 -32.82
CA ARG A 81 8.73 26.05 -32.32
C ARG A 81 7.74 25.69 -31.22
N LEU A 82 7.16 24.48 -31.27
CA LEU A 82 6.32 23.92 -30.21
C LEU A 82 7.04 23.91 -28.86
N LEU A 83 8.27 23.36 -28.81
CA LEU A 83 9.04 23.25 -27.57
C LEU A 83 9.58 24.61 -27.13
N THR A 84 10.01 25.46 -28.08
CA THR A 84 10.40 26.84 -27.77
C THR A 84 9.24 27.59 -27.13
N GLY A 85 8.03 27.51 -27.72
CA GLY A 85 6.83 28.16 -27.21
C GLY A 85 6.49 27.79 -25.76
N LEU A 86 6.65 26.52 -25.41
CA LEU A 86 6.48 26.03 -24.03
C LEU A 86 7.56 26.54 -23.06
N SER A 87 8.75 26.84 -23.57
CA SER A 87 9.92 27.28 -22.79
C SER A 87 10.01 28.81 -22.60
N ILE A 88 9.32 29.60 -23.42
CA ILE A 88 9.34 31.07 -23.34
C ILE A 88 8.91 31.48 -21.93
N SER A 89 9.85 31.95 -21.11
CA SER A 89 9.56 32.54 -19.81
C SER A 89 9.82 34.02 -19.92
N ASN A 90 8.76 34.83 -19.91
CA ASN A 90 8.89 36.27 -19.98
C ASN A 90 8.71 36.87 -18.59
N PRO A 91 9.82 37.27 -17.92
CA PRO A 91 9.75 37.90 -16.61
C PRO A 91 9.16 39.32 -16.65
N ASP A 92 9.11 39.96 -17.82
CA ASP A 92 8.74 41.37 -17.99
C ASP A 92 7.26 41.60 -18.36
N LEU A 93 6.45 40.54 -18.41
CA LEU A 93 5.00 40.71 -18.56
C LEU A 93 4.38 41.18 -17.23
N PRO A 94 3.63 42.29 -17.22
CA PRO A 94 3.03 42.81 -16.00
C PRO A 94 2.10 41.76 -15.38
N ALA A 95 2.22 41.59 -14.06
CA ALA A 95 1.48 40.60 -13.27
C ALA A 95 -0.05 40.64 -13.45
N ALA A 96 -0.60 41.75 -13.97
CA ALA A 96 -2.02 41.97 -14.25
C ALA A 96 -2.67 41.04 -15.30
N GLY A 97 -1.92 40.08 -15.86
CA GLY A 97 -2.47 38.94 -16.61
C GLY A 97 -1.70 37.62 -16.37
N ALA A 98 -0.80 37.60 -15.38
CA ALA A 98 0.13 36.50 -15.13
C ALA A 98 -0.47 35.40 -14.24
N GLU A 99 -1.50 35.69 -13.44
CA GLU A 99 -2.18 34.68 -12.60
C GLU A 99 -2.83 33.55 -13.42
N ASP A 100 -3.19 33.82 -14.68
CA ASP A 100 -3.77 32.85 -15.61
C ASP A 100 -2.73 32.09 -16.47
N TRP A 101 -1.45 32.45 -16.43
CA TRP A 101 -0.46 31.98 -17.42
C TRP A 101 0.15 30.58 -17.10
N PRO A 102 0.52 30.23 -15.86
CA PRO A 102 0.98 28.88 -15.52
C PRO A 102 -0.06 27.78 -15.81
N PRO A 103 -1.37 27.95 -15.52
CA PRO A 103 -2.41 27.02 -15.93
C PRO A 103 -2.44 26.81 -17.46
N ARG A 104 -2.21 27.87 -18.25
CA ARG A 104 -2.24 27.78 -19.72
C ARG A 104 -1.12 26.93 -20.29
N ARG A 105 0.09 26.94 -19.74
CA ARG A 105 1.19 26.07 -20.22
C ARG A 105 0.96 24.60 -19.88
N SER A 106 0.50 24.31 -18.67
CA SER A 106 0.12 22.95 -18.27
C SER A 106 -1.04 22.45 -19.13
N ASN A 107 -2.01 23.31 -19.44
CA ASN A 107 -3.11 22.99 -20.35
C ASN A 107 -2.64 22.76 -21.78
N ALA A 108 -1.75 23.61 -22.31
CA ALA A 108 -1.16 23.43 -23.63
C ALA A 108 -0.37 22.12 -23.71
N ALA A 109 0.46 21.81 -22.71
CA ALA A 109 1.19 20.55 -22.63
C ALA A 109 0.25 19.33 -22.61
N ALA A 110 -0.82 19.38 -21.82
CA ALA A 110 -1.84 18.33 -21.79
C ALA A 110 -2.57 18.19 -23.14
N GLN A 111 -2.92 19.30 -23.79
CA GLN A 111 -3.53 19.28 -25.13
C GLN A 111 -2.59 18.69 -26.18
N ILE A 112 -1.30 19.05 -26.16
CA ILE A 112 -0.28 18.45 -27.03
C ILE A 112 -0.21 16.93 -26.84
N VAL A 113 -0.23 16.46 -25.59
CA VAL A 113 -0.24 15.02 -25.29
C VAL A 113 -1.50 14.34 -25.83
N ASN A 114 -2.67 14.98 -25.74
CA ASN A 114 -3.91 14.42 -26.28
C ASN A 114 -3.88 14.35 -27.82
N LEU A 115 -3.32 15.36 -28.49
CA LEU A 115 -3.17 15.38 -29.96
C LEU A 115 -2.25 14.27 -30.49
N ALA A 116 -1.43 13.67 -29.64
CA ALA A 116 -0.48 12.63 -30.05
C ALA A 116 -1.16 11.35 -30.57
N GLY A 117 -2.41 11.09 -30.16
CA GLY A 117 -3.19 9.97 -30.68
C GLY A 117 -3.61 10.15 -32.15
N GLU A 118 -3.75 11.39 -32.60
CA GLU A 118 -4.26 11.74 -33.93
C GLU A 118 -3.15 12.21 -34.89
N HIS A 119 -2.02 12.69 -34.35
CA HIS A 119 -0.95 13.32 -35.13
C HIS A 119 0.41 12.62 -34.96
N PRO A 120 0.86 11.84 -35.95
CA PRO A 120 2.13 11.09 -35.88
C PRO A 120 3.38 11.96 -35.64
N ALA A 121 3.38 13.20 -36.12
CA ALA A 121 4.49 14.14 -35.90
C ALA A 121 4.59 14.59 -34.43
N ILE A 122 3.46 14.86 -33.77
CA ILE A 122 3.41 15.14 -32.33
C ILE A 122 3.90 13.91 -31.55
N ALA A 123 3.43 12.71 -31.92
CA ALA A 123 3.90 11.48 -31.31
C ALA A 123 5.43 11.32 -31.45
N ALA A 124 6.00 11.61 -32.63
CA ALA A 124 7.45 11.56 -32.84
C ALA A 124 8.23 12.56 -31.97
N ILE A 125 7.72 13.77 -31.76
CA ILE A 125 8.28 14.76 -30.83
C ILE A 125 8.22 14.21 -29.39
N LEU A 126 7.05 13.77 -28.95
CA LEU A 126 6.84 13.29 -27.59
C LEU A 126 7.65 12.05 -27.25
N ARG A 127 8.01 11.19 -28.22
CA ARG A 127 8.93 10.07 -28.00
C ARG A 127 10.37 10.50 -27.72
N ARG A 128 10.77 11.70 -28.16
CA ARG A 128 12.15 12.20 -28.08
C ARG A 128 12.32 13.37 -27.11
N THR A 129 11.21 13.97 -26.68
CA THR A 129 11.24 15.21 -25.90
C THR A 129 11.94 15.07 -24.55
N ASP A 130 12.74 16.07 -24.21
CA ASP A 130 13.27 16.32 -22.88
C ASP A 130 12.61 17.53 -22.19
N HIS A 131 11.57 18.12 -22.82
CA HIS A 131 10.90 19.29 -22.27
C HIS A 131 10.12 18.92 -21.01
N PRO A 132 10.39 19.54 -19.84
CA PRO A 132 9.82 19.13 -18.56
C PRO A 132 8.29 19.15 -18.57
N ALA A 133 7.65 20.23 -19.01
CA ALA A 133 6.18 20.32 -19.04
C ALA A 133 5.49 19.21 -19.86
N LEU A 134 6.08 18.78 -20.99
CA LEU A 134 5.53 17.69 -21.79
C LEU A 134 5.76 16.33 -21.13
N LEU A 135 6.92 16.12 -20.51
CA LEU A 135 7.18 14.91 -19.72
C LEU A 135 6.20 14.82 -18.53
N GLU A 136 5.92 15.94 -17.87
CA GLU A 136 4.95 16.00 -16.78
C GLU A 136 3.53 15.70 -17.25
N ALA A 137 3.11 16.29 -18.37
CA ALA A 137 1.80 16.03 -18.97
C ALA A 137 1.66 14.56 -19.43
N LEU A 138 2.69 14.00 -20.05
CA LEU A 138 2.76 12.58 -20.43
C LEU A 138 2.62 11.68 -19.19
N LEU A 139 3.37 11.98 -18.12
CA LEU A 139 3.32 11.22 -16.87
C LEU A 139 1.93 11.31 -16.21
N ALA A 140 1.33 12.49 -16.18
CA ALA A 140 -0.01 12.70 -15.64
C ALA A 140 -1.06 11.91 -16.44
N ARG A 141 -0.96 11.92 -17.77
CA ARG A 141 -1.86 11.17 -18.65
C ARG A 141 -1.72 9.66 -18.47
N CYS A 142 -0.49 9.15 -18.35
CA CYS A 142 -0.24 7.74 -18.07
C CYS A 142 -0.76 7.33 -16.67
N THR A 143 -0.58 8.19 -15.67
CA THR A 143 -1.10 7.98 -14.32
C THR A 143 -2.62 7.88 -14.33
N SER A 144 -3.29 8.76 -15.07
CA SER A 144 -4.74 8.73 -15.28
C SER A 144 -5.20 7.40 -15.90
N TRP A 145 -4.50 6.91 -16.94
CA TRP A 145 -4.79 5.62 -17.57
C TRP A 145 -4.60 4.43 -16.61
N VAL A 146 -3.52 4.43 -15.82
CA VAL A 146 -3.26 3.36 -14.84
C VAL A 146 -4.38 3.23 -13.81
N HIS A 147 -5.03 4.34 -13.43
CA HIS A 147 -6.16 4.33 -12.48
C HIS A 147 -7.52 4.13 -13.15
N ASN A 148 -7.68 4.56 -14.41
CA ASN A 148 -8.92 4.46 -15.16
C ASN A 148 -8.63 3.96 -16.58
N PRO A 149 -8.43 2.64 -16.77
CA PRO A 149 -8.17 2.05 -18.07
C PRO A 149 -9.48 1.93 -18.86
N ALA A 150 -10.09 3.06 -19.20
CA ALA A 150 -11.12 3.07 -20.22
C ALA A 150 -10.45 2.72 -21.56
N PRO A 151 -10.89 1.68 -22.28
CA PRO A 151 -10.28 1.30 -23.55
C PRO A 151 -10.62 2.34 -24.61
N SER A 152 -9.73 3.32 -24.78
CA SER A 152 -9.72 4.17 -25.97
C SER A 152 -8.43 3.93 -26.76
N PRO A 153 -8.50 3.86 -28.10
CA PRO A 153 -7.31 3.75 -28.95
C PRO A 153 -6.25 4.83 -28.64
N GLU A 154 -6.71 6.04 -28.31
CA GLU A 154 -5.87 7.16 -27.90
C GLU A 154 -5.03 6.86 -26.66
N SER A 155 -5.61 6.17 -25.67
CA SER A 155 -4.92 5.86 -24.41
C SER A 155 -3.76 4.88 -24.63
N SER A 156 -3.93 3.92 -25.53
CA SER A 156 -2.87 2.98 -25.91
C SER A 156 -1.72 3.67 -26.63
N SER A 157 -2.01 4.60 -27.55
CA SER A 157 -0.99 5.37 -28.28
C SER A 157 -0.16 6.26 -27.34
N VAL A 158 -0.82 6.96 -26.40
CA VAL A 158 -0.11 7.81 -25.43
C VAL A 158 0.78 6.97 -24.50
N LEU A 159 0.30 5.81 -24.05
CA LEU A 159 1.11 4.89 -23.27
C LEU A 159 2.34 4.44 -24.07
N GLU A 160 2.18 3.99 -25.31
CA GLU A 160 3.30 3.59 -26.17
C GLU A 160 4.34 4.71 -26.34
N ILE A 161 3.89 5.94 -26.57
CA ILE A 161 4.76 7.13 -26.66
C ILE A 161 5.53 7.33 -25.35
N ALA A 162 4.85 7.24 -24.22
CA ALA A 162 5.47 7.40 -22.91
C ALA A 162 6.50 6.30 -22.63
N LEU A 163 6.20 5.04 -22.95
CA LEU A 163 7.10 3.90 -22.73
C LEU A 163 8.35 3.94 -23.61
N THR A 164 8.26 4.59 -24.78
CA THR A 164 9.40 4.75 -25.70
C THR A 164 10.25 5.99 -25.39
N ASN A 165 9.72 6.97 -24.63
CA ASN A 165 10.49 8.13 -24.21
C ASN A 165 11.44 7.82 -23.02
N ARG A 166 12.74 7.71 -23.31
CA ARG A 166 13.80 7.46 -22.30
C ARG A 166 13.98 8.60 -21.28
N ARG A 167 13.59 9.83 -21.61
CA ARG A 167 13.70 11.01 -20.74
C ARG A 167 12.58 11.07 -19.71
N LEU A 168 11.37 10.61 -20.07
CA LEU A 168 10.24 10.48 -19.16
C LEU A 168 10.59 9.60 -17.96
N VAL A 169 11.26 8.48 -18.21
CA VAL A 169 11.77 7.55 -17.21
C VAL A 169 12.70 8.24 -16.20
N ARG A 170 13.60 9.11 -16.67
CA ARG A 170 14.49 9.87 -15.78
C ARG A 170 13.73 10.93 -15.00
N ALA A 171 12.86 11.70 -15.66
CA ALA A 171 12.05 12.73 -15.01
C ALA A 171 11.15 12.14 -13.91
N ALA A 172 10.56 10.97 -14.15
CA ALA A 172 9.75 10.24 -13.18
C ALA A 172 10.56 9.76 -11.97
N ALA A 173 11.84 9.37 -12.17
CA ALA A 173 12.75 8.99 -11.09
C ALA A 173 13.24 10.19 -10.26
N HIS A 174 13.33 11.39 -10.86
CA HIS A 174 13.84 12.61 -10.22
C HIS A 174 12.77 13.49 -9.55
N ARG A 175 11.47 13.21 -9.74
CA ARG A 175 10.41 13.92 -9.00
C ARG A 175 10.61 13.71 -7.49
N SER A 176 10.44 14.79 -6.73
CA SER A 176 10.82 14.99 -5.31
C SER A 176 11.06 13.70 -4.50
N PRO A 177 12.27 13.51 -3.93
CA PRO A 177 12.60 12.32 -3.13
C PRO A 177 11.69 12.14 -1.90
N THR A 178 10.94 13.17 -1.51
CA THR A 178 10.10 13.14 -0.30
C THR A 178 8.78 12.40 -0.47
N ARG A 179 8.22 12.20 -1.68
CA ARG A 179 6.99 11.42 -1.96
C ARG A 179 6.59 11.41 -3.46
N PRO A 180 7.36 10.83 -4.38
CA PRO A 180 6.84 10.63 -5.72
C PRO A 180 5.72 9.56 -5.66
N GLY A 181 4.71 9.68 -6.51
CA GLY A 181 3.61 8.70 -6.60
C GLY A 181 4.11 7.27 -6.86
N LEU A 182 3.21 6.29 -6.78
CA LEU A 182 3.51 4.88 -7.09
C LEU A 182 3.55 4.63 -8.61
N GLU A 183 2.96 5.52 -9.39
CA GLU A 183 2.74 5.41 -10.83
C GLU A 183 4.03 5.47 -11.66
N PRO A 184 5.02 6.33 -11.34
CA PRO A 184 6.36 6.24 -11.92
C PRO A 184 6.94 4.83 -11.92
N ILE A 185 6.79 4.08 -10.83
CA ILE A 185 7.35 2.72 -10.69
C ILE A 185 6.68 1.75 -11.67
N VAL A 186 5.36 1.84 -11.83
CA VAL A 186 4.63 1.02 -12.79
C VAL A 186 5.05 1.34 -14.23
N LEU A 187 5.28 2.61 -14.54
CA LEU A 187 5.73 3.01 -15.87
C LEU A 187 7.14 2.52 -16.18
N LEU A 188 8.06 2.51 -15.20
CA LEU A 188 9.38 1.90 -15.35
C LEU A 188 9.25 0.42 -15.74
N VAL A 189 8.36 -0.31 -15.06
CA VAL A 189 8.13 -1.73 -15.32
C VAL A 189 7.48 -1.97 -16.68
N LEU A 190 6.46 -1.18 -17.04
CA LEU A 190 5.83 -1.24 -18.37
C LEU A 190 6.84 -0.94 -19.49
N ALA A 191 7.81 -0.05 -19.24
CA ALA A 191 8.83 0.32 -20.20
C ALA A 191 9.99 -0.69 -20.29
N GLY A 192 9.92 -1.80 -19.56
CA GLY A 192 11.01 -2.79 -19.49
C GLY A 192 12.29 -2.23 -18.88
N ARG A 193 12.17 -1.31 -17.91
CA ARG A 193 13.28 -0.66 -17.19
C ARG A 193 13.31 -1.07 -15.72
N ASP A 194 12.98 -2.32 -15.45
CA ASP A 194 13.01 -2.96 -14.14
C ASP A 194 14.39 -2.88 -13.45
N GLY A 195 15.48 -2.84 -14.22
CA GLY A 195 16.83 -2.60 -13.68
C GLY A 195 16.99 -1.29 -12.88
N LEU A 196 16.16 -0.27 -13.16
CA LEU A 196 16.19 1.00 -12.42
C LEU A 196 15.50 0.94 -11.06
N LEU A 197 14.72 -0.12 -10.77
CA LEU A 197 14.01 -0.28 -9.51
C LEU A 197 14.97 -0.45 -8.32
N GLN A 198 16.18 -0.95 -8.54
CA GLN A 198 17.17 -1.19 -7.48
C GLN A 198 17.69 0.11 -6.86
N GLY A 199 17.60 1.24 -7.57
CA GLY A 199 17.97 2.56 -7.04
C GLY A 199 16.87 3.24 -6.23
N LEU A 200 15.68 2.62 -6.12
CA LEU A 200 14.53 3.17 -5.40
C LEU A 200 14.36 2.50 -4.03
N GLU A 201 13.65 3.17 -3.12
CA GLU A 201 13.36 2.63 -1.79
C GLU A 201 12.50 1.34 -1.91
N PRO A 202 12.96 0.19 -1.36
CA PRO A 202 12.31 -1.10 -1.56
C PRO A 202 10.83 -1.15 -1.18
N GLN A 203 10.44 -0.60 -0.02
CA GLN A 203 9.06 -0.69 0.45
C GLN A 203 8.09 0.02 -0.48
N ARG A 204 8.50 1.18 -1.01
CA ARG A 204 7.72 1.94 -1.98
C ARG A 204 7.61 1.21 -3.32
N VAL A 205 8.68 0.57 -3.80
CA VAL A 205 8.61 -0.27 -5.00
C VAL A 205 7.64 -1.42 -4.80
N LEU A 206 7.72 -2.14 -3.68
CA LEU A 206 6.81 -3.26 -3.40
C LEU A 206 5.37 -2.80 -3.26
N THR A 207 5.13 -1.68 -2.57
CA THR A 207 3.79 -1.07 -2.45
C THR A 207 3.21 -0.76 -3.82
N ALA A 208 4.01 -0.26 -4.76
CA ALA A 208 3.58 -0.03 -6.13
C ALA A 208 3.31 -1.35 -6.88
N LEU A 209 4.23 -2.31 -6.82
CA LEU A 209 4.14 -3.53 -7.64
C LEU A 209 3.11 -4.55 -7.14
N LEU A 210 2.83 -4.59 -5.85
CA LEU A 210 1.85 -5.48 -5.25
C LEU A 210 0.43 -4.91 -5.26
N ARG A 211 0.28 -3.61 -5.55
CA ARG A 211 -1.03 -2.96 -5.66
C ARG A 211 -1.89 -3.67 -6.74
N PRO A 212 -3.19 -3.90 -6.47
CA PRO A 212 -4.10 -4.46 -7.46
C PRO A 212 -4.46 -3.40 -8.52
N TRP A 213 -3.61 -3.22 -9.52
CA TRP A 213 -3.85 -2.27 -10.61
C TRP A 213 -5.05 -2.68 -11.46
N PRO A 214 -5.93 -1.75 -11.88
CA PRO A 214 -7.09 -2.10 -12.71
C PRO A 214 -6.66 -2.53 -14.12
N ALA A 215 -5.63 -1.90 -14.69
CA ALA A 215 -5.12 -2.22 -16.02
C ALA A 215 -4.46 -3.63 -16.04
N PRO A 216 -4.94 -4.58 -16.89
CA PRO A 216 -4.37 -5.93 -17.00
C PRO A 216 -2.89 -5.94 -17.37
N GLU A 217 -2.46 -5.07 -18.27
CA GLU A 217 -1.08 -4.94 -18.74
C GLU A 217 -0.17 -4.49 -17.60
N ALA A 218 -0.62 -3.54 -16.78
CA ALA A 218 0.11 -3.08 -15.60
C ALA A 218 0.27 -4.21 -14.58
N ARG A 219 -0.80 -4.96 -14.29
CA ARG A 219 -0.72 -6.14 -13.40
C ARG A 219 0.25 -7.19 -13.92
N ALA A 220 0.15 -7.54 -15.20
CA ALA A 220 1.01 -8.54 -15.81
C ALA A 220 2.48 -8.10 -15.80
N ALA A 221 2.74 -6.81 -16.08
CA ALA A 221 4.09 -6.25 -16.04
C ALA A 221 4.65 -6.23 -14.61
N CYS A 222 3.87 -5.78 -13.62
CA CYS A 222 4.28 -5.80 -12.21
C CYS A 222 4.57 -7.23 -11.73
N ALA A 223 3.72 -8.20 -12.06
CA ALA A 223 3.94 -9.60 -11.73
C ALA A 223 5.20 -10.18 -12.40
N ARG A 224 5.49 -9.81 -13.66
CA ARG A 224 6.76 -10.18 -14.32
C ARG A 224 7.97 -9.57 -13.60
N ALA A 225 7.94 -8.28 -13.30
CA ALA A 225 9.03 -7.60 -12.60
C ALA A 225 9.29 -8.20 -11.21
N LEU A 226 8.23 -8.47 -10.44
CA LEU A 226 8.34 -9.11 -9.13
C LEU A 226 8.98 -10.50 -9.20
N ARG A 227 8.72 -11.29 -10.25
CA ARG A 227 9.30 -12.63 -10.45
C ARG A 227 10.76 -12.59 -10.90
N ALA A 228 11.18 -11.51 -11.55
CA ALA A 228 12.51 -11.35 -12.13
C ALA A 228 13.46 -10.50 -11.27
N LEU A 229 13.09 -10.19 -10.01
CA LEU A 229 13.92 -9.35 -9.14
C LEU A 229 15.31 -9.98 -8.94
N PRO A 230 16.42 -9.27 -9.24
CA PRO A 230 17.78 -9.75 -8.97
C PRO A 230 18.06 -9.83 -7.46
N PRO A 231 19.14 -10.50 -7.02
CA PRO A 231 19.54 -10.49 -5.62
C PRO A 231 19.80 -9.05 -5.16
N GLY A 232 19.27 -8.67 -4.00
CA GLY A 232 19.42 -7.31 -3.48
C GLY A 232 18.30 -6.88 -2.54
N PRO A 233 18.35 -5.63 -2.04
CA PRO A 233 17.43 -5.14 -1.01
C PRO A 233 15.95 -5.27 -1.36
N LEU A 234 15.59 -5.10 -2.63
CA LEU A 234 14.21 -5.22 -3.11
C LEU A 234 13.70 -6.66 -3.05
N ARG A 235 14.53 -7.65 -3.41
CA ARG A 235 14.20 -9.07 -3.27
C ARG A 235 14.07 -9.45 -1.80
N GLU A 236 15.00 -9.01 -0.95
CA GLU A 236 14.92 -9.28 0.50
C GLU A 236 13.67 -8.67 1.14
N ALA A 237 13.27 -7.47 0.71
CA ALA A 237 12.02 -6.86 1.13
C ALA A 237 10.80 -7.67 0.64
N LEU A 238 10.80 -8.18 -0.59
CA LEU A 238 9.71 -9.01 -1.12
C LEU A 238 9.61 -10.35 -0.36
N CYS A 239 10.74 -11.02 -0.13
CA CYS A 239 10.79 -12.26 0.63
C CYS A 239 10.29 -12.03 2.07
N ARG A 240 10.71 -10.93 2.70
CA ARG A 240 10.15 -10.53 4.00
C ARG A 240 8.66 -10.26 3.91
N ARG A 241 8.14 -9.55 2.91
CA ARG A 241 6.69 -9.31 2.77
C ARG A 241 5.90 -10.62 2.61
N ALA A 242 6.42 -11.56 1.83
CA ALA A 242 5.78 -12.86 1.58
C ALA A 242 5.68 -13.76 2.83
N MET A 243 6.55 -13.55 3.83
CA MET A 243 6.52 -14.32 5.08
C MET A 243 5.51 -13.74 6.11
N GLU A 244 4.84 -12.58 5.86
CA GLU A 244 4.08 -11.85 6.89
C GLU A 244 2.79 -12.62 7.27
N PRO A 245 2.26 -12.47 8.50
CA PRO A 245 1.03 -13.17 8.88
C PRO A 245 -0.16 -12.74 8.02
N ASP A 246 -0.21 -11.45 7.67
CA ASP A 246 -1.15 -10.83 6.74
C ASP A 246 -0.56 -10.79 5.32
N ARG A 247 0.13 -11.88 4.94
CA ARG A 247 0.80 -12.04 3.65
C ARG A 247 -0.12 -11.65 2.48
N GLU A 248 0.39 -10.76 1.64
CA GLU A 248 -0.25 -10.42 0.38
C GLU A 248 -0.13 -11.63 -0.60
N PRO A 249 -1.24 -12.20 -1.10
CA PRO A 249 -1.18 -13.37 -2.00
C PRO A 249 -0.29 -13.14 -3.23
N ALA A 250 -0.23 -11.90 -3.73
CA ALA A 250 0.63 -11.51 -4.84
C ALA A 250 2.13 -11.65 -4.50
N ALA A 251 2.54 -11.38 -3.26
CA ALA A 251 3.94 -11.53 -2.83
C ALA A 251 4.34 -13.01 -2.81
N ILE A 252 3.48 -13.88 -2.24
CA ILE A 252 3.69 -15.35 -2.24
C ILE A 252 3.76 -15.88 -3.67
N ALA A 253 2.81 -15.48 -4.52
CA ALA A 253 2.76 -15.91 -5.91
C ALA A 253 4.04 -15.51 -6.65
N ALA A 254 4.51 -14.28 -6.46
CA ALA A 254 5.73 -13.78 -7.07
C ALA A 254 6.97 -14.57 -6.64
N VAL A 255 7.18 -14.77 -5.34
CA VAL A 255 8.39 -15.47 -4.87
C VAL A 255 8.39 -16.96 -5.19
N THR A 256 7.22 -17.60 -5.20
CA THR A 256 7.10 -19.03 -5.55
C THR A 256 7.34 -19.24 -7.05
N SER A 257 6.70 -18.44 -7.90
CA SER A 257 6.82 -18.60 -9.36
C SER A 257 8.10 -18.02 -9.95
N GLY A 258 8.71 -17.02 -9.30
CA GLY A 258 10.04 -16.48 -9.65
C GLY A 258 11.21 -17.23 -9.01
N ASP A 259 10.93 -18.29 -8.25
CA ASP A 259 11.91 -19.04 -7.47
C ASP A 259 12.81 -18.17 -6.57
N LEU A 260 12.26 -17.08 -6.04
CA LEU A 260 13.01 -16.13 -5.24
C LEU A 260 13.22 -16.65 -3.82
N ARG A 261 14.39 -16.34 -3.24
CA ARG A 261 14.78 -16.72 -1.88
C ARG A 261 15.46 -15.56 -1.16
N PRO A 262 15.33 -15.50 0.19
CA PRO A 262 16.18 -14.64 1.01
C PRO A 262 17.66 -14.94 0.76
N ALA A 263 18.50 -13.92 0.85
CA ALA A 263 19.95 -14.05 0.74
C ALA A 263 20.57 -14.73 1.97
N ASP A 264 19.97 -14.56 3.16
CA ASP A 264 20.44 -15.25 4.38
C ASP A 264 19.98 -16.71 4.35
N PRO A 265 20.91 -17.69 4.25
CA PRO A 265 20.54 -19.11 4.19
C PRO A 265 19.78 -19.59 5.43
N ARG A 266 19.93 -18.90 6.57
CA ARG A 266 19.21 -19.23 7.82
C ARG A 266 17.72 -18.95 7.72
N GLU A 267 17.30 -18.02 6.85
CA GLU A 267 15.89 -17.67 6.65
C GLU A 267 15.18 -18.63 5.67
N VAL A 268 15.92 -19.39 4.86
CA VAL A 268 15.36 -20.17 3.74
C VAL A 268 14.33 -21.20 4.21
N ALA A 269 14.62 -21.97 5.26
CA ALA A 269 13.71 -22.99 5.77
C ALA A 269 12.38 -22.38 6.26
N PHE A 270 12.45 -21.29 7.04
CA PHE A 270 11.25 -20.58 7.49
C PHE A 270 10.51 -19.87 6.36
N PHE A 271 11.24 -19.32 5.39
CA PHE A 271 10.64 -18.71 4.20
C PHE A 271 9.84 -19.74 3.38
N LEU A 272 10.39 -20.93 3.14
CA LEU A 272 9.70 -22.01 2.45
C LEU A 272 8.46 -22.48 3.23
N LEU A 273 8.56 -22.53 4.56
CA LEU A 273 7.42 -22.81 5.44
C LEU A 273 6.32 -21.74 5.28
N ALA A 274 6.66 -20.47 5.46
CA ALA A 274 5.72 -19.35 5.45
C ALA A 274 5.07 -19.12 4.07
N THR A 275 5.73 -19.53 2.99
CA THR A 275 5.19 -19.46 1.61
C THR A 275 4.50 -20.75 1.16
N GLY A 276 4.43 -21.78 2.01
CA GLY A 276 3.73 -23.04 1.72
C GLY A 276 4.44 -23.95 0.71
N GLN A 277 5.75 -23.77 0.51
CA GLN A 277 6.56 -24.54 -0.44
C GLN A 277 7.07 -25.85 0.17
N TRP A 278 6.16 -26.70 0.64
CA TRP A 278 6.46 -27.88 1.46
C TRP A 278 7.44 -28.87 0.83
N THR A 279 7.28 -29.18 -0.46
CA THR A 279 8.17 -30.11 -1.17
C THR A 279 9.62 -29.63 -1.14
N ARG A 280 9.83 -28.33 -1.38
CA ARG A 280 11.16 -27.70 -1.36
C ARG A 280 11.70 -27.62 0.05
N LEU A 281 10.86 -27.36 1.04
CA LEU A 281 11.25 -27.39 2.45
C LEU A 281 11.75 -28.78 2.86
N THR A 282 11.02 -29.85 2.52
CA THR A 282 11.45 -31.23 2.82
C THR A 282 12.76 -31.60 2.11
N GLN A 283 13.01 -31.09 0.90
CA GLN A 283 14.28 -31.31 0.21
C GLN A 283 15.44 -30.52 0.85
N THR A 284 15.19 -29.28 1.25
CA THR A 284 16.22 -28.37 1.79
C THR A 284 16.55 -28.67 3.25
N ASP A 285 15.55 -29.08 4.03
CA ASP A 285 15.65 -29.36 5.45
C ASP A 285 14.88 -30.65 5.81
N PRO A 286 15.36 -31.82 5.35
CA PRO A 286 14.66 -33.11 5.51
C PRO A 286 14.55 -33.59 6.95
N LYS A 287 15.21 -32.92 7.90
CA LYS A 287 15.11 -33.21 9.34
C LYS A 287 14.52 -32.05 10.14
N GLY A 288 14.13 -30.95 9.48
CA GLY A 288 13.64 -29.74 10.15
C GLY A 288 14.64 -29.03 11.06
N ARG A 289 15.94 -29.33 10.94
CA ARG A 289 16.97 -28.79 11.85
C ARG A 289 17.17 -27.30 11.61
N GLN A 290 17.18 -26.87 10.35
CA GLN A 290 17.36 -25.46 10.01
C GLN A 290 16.14 -24.65 10.44
N LEU A 291 14.93 -25.18 10.22
CA LEU A 291 13.70 -24.56 10.67
C LEU A 291 13.67 -24.41 12.20
N TYR A 292 14.01 -25.47 12.93
CA TYR A 292 14.08 -25.44 14.39
C TYR A 292 15.09 -24.40 14.89
N GLU A 293 16.31 -24.40 14.36
CA GLU A 293 17.35 -23.44 14.75
C GLU A 293 16.96 -22.00 14.40
N TYR A 294 16.33 -21.75 13.25
CA TYR A 294 15.82 -20.43 12.90
C TYR A 294 14.81 -19.94 13.94
N CYS A 295 13.83 -20.78 14.31
CA CYS A 295 12.83 -20.43 15.31
C CYS A 295 13.50 -20.09 16.65
N ARG A 296 14.40 -20.95 17.12
CA ARG A 296 15.10 -20.81 18.40
C ARG A 296 15.99 -19.56 18.48
N THR A 297 16.69 -19.20 17.40
CA THR A 297 17.75 -18.18 17.44
C THR A 297 17.33 -16.82 16.88
N ILE A 298 16.65 -16.80 15.74
CA ILE A 298 16.32 -15.56 15.01
C ILE A 298 14.86 -15.20 15.20
N GLY A 299 13.96 -16.17 14.97
CA GLY A 299 12.52 -16.01 15.04
C GLY A 299 12.06 -15.54 16.41
N PHE A 300 12.49 -16.20 17.49
CA PHE A 300 12.00 -15.90 18.84
C PHE A 300 12.75 -14.79 19.59
N ALA A 301 13.98 -14.45 19.19
CA ALA A 301 14.79 -13.45 19.90
C ALA A 301 14.38 -12.00 19.56
N ARG A 302 13.78 -11.75 18.39
CA ARG A 302 13.40 -10.40 17.94
C ARG A 302 11.89 -10.20 18.05
N SER A 303 11.45 -9.22 18.85
CA SER A 303 10.04 -9.00 19.19
C SER A 303 9.08 -8.88 17.99
N ALA A 304 9.51 -8.26 16.89
CA ALA A 304 8.70 -8.15 15.67
C ALA A 304 8.60 -9.48 14.91
N LEU A 305 9.68 -10.27 14.88
CA LEU A 305 9.70 -11.57 14.20
C LEU A 305 9.06 -12.68 15.03
N SER A 306 9.04 -12.55 16.36
CA SER A 306 8.53 -13.58 17.25
C SER A 306 7.04 -13.79 17.10
N ARG A 307 6.25 -12.71 17.05
CA ARG A 307 4.79 -12.78 16.85
C ARG A 307 4.46 -13.50 15.54
N ARG A 308 5.10 -13.05 14.47
CA ARG A 308 4.98 -13.63 13.14
C ARG A 308 5.35 -15.11 13.10
N THR A 309 6.50 -15.47 13.68
CA THR A 309 6.99 -16.86 13.67
C THR A 309 5.98 -17.76 14.38
N VAL A 310 5.50 -17.35 15.55
CA VAL A 310 4.47 -18.10 16.30
C VAL A 310 3.19 -18.26 15.49
N GLU A 311 2.68 -17.20 14.87
CA GLU A 311 1.45 -17.26 14.08
C GLU A 311 1.57 -18.16 12.84
N VAL A 312 2.71 -18.11 12.14
CA VAL A 312 2.96 -19.00 10.99
C VAL A 312 2.99 -20.47 11.43
N LEU A 313 3.65 -20.78 12.55
CA LEU A 313 3.76 -22.14 13.07
C LEU A 313 2.43 -22.69 13.58
N LEU A 314 1.58 -21.86 14.20
CA LEU A 314 0.25 -22.25 14.66
C LEU A 314 -0.74 -22.44 13.50
N ARG A 315 -0.61 -21.66 12.42
CA ARG A 315 -1.49 -21.74 11.24
C ARG A 315 -1.09 -22.84 10.25
N LEU A 316 -0.18 -23.75 10.61
CA LEU A 316 0.12 -24.91 9.79
C LEU A 316 -1.12 -25.81 9.70
N ASP A 317 -1.79 -25.74 8.56
CA ASP A 317 -2.97 -26.54 8.30
C ASP A 317 -2.62 -28.04 8.14
N GLY A 318 -3.66 -28.88 8.00
CA GLY A 318 -3.49 -30.32 7.79
C GLY A 318 -2.71 -30.68 6.51
N ARG A 319 -2.45 -29.73 5.60
CA ARG A 319 -1.71 -29.95 4.35
C ARG A 319 -0.19 -29.89 4.56
N ALA A 320 0.28 -29.27 5.64
CA ALA A 320 1.70 -29.29 5.98
C ALA A 320 2.15 -30.74 6.29
N PRO A 321 3.28 -31.23 5.77
CA PRO A 321 3.79 -32.56 6.09
C PRO A 321 3.93 -32.81 7.61
N ALA A 322 3.66 -34.04 8.06
CA ALA A 322 3.65 -34.39 9.48
C ALA A 322 4.96 -34.01 10.20
N MET A 323 6.10 -34.30 9.58
CA MET A 323 7.42 -33.91 10.09
C MET A 323 7.54 -32.40 10.35
N ILE A 324 7.04 -31.56 9.43
CA ILE A 324 7.12 -30.10 9.58
C ILE A 324 6.26 -29.64 10.75
N ARG A 325 5.06 -30.22 10.92
CA ARG A 325 4.21 -29.94 12.07
C ARG A 325 4.87 -30.37 13.38
N THR A 326 5.52 -31.53 13.41
CA THR A 326 6.27 -32.00 14.59
C THR A 326 7.40 -31.02 14.95
N VAL A 327 8.18 -30.57 13.97
CA VAL A 327 9.27 -29.61 14.20
C VAL A 327 8.73 -28.27 14.70
N ALA A 328 7.63 -27.79 14.13
CA ALA A 328 6.97 -26.56 14.57
C ALA A 328 6.45 -26.66 16.01
N ASP A 329 5.79 -27.77 16.35
CA ASP A 329 5.25 -28.05 17.68
C ASP A 329 6.38 -28.16 18.72
N VAL A 330 7.48 -28.84 18.40
CA VAL A 330 8.69 -28.89 19.24
C VAL A 330 9.30 -27.50 19.42
N ALA A 331 9.47 -26.73 18.34
CA ALA A 331 10.02 -25.37 18.42
C ALA A 331 9.17 -24.45 19.33
N LEU A 332 7.84 -24.51 19.23
CA LEU A 332 6.95 -23.73 20.09
C LEU A 332 6.99 -24.20 21.56
N ARG A 333 7.10 -25.51 21.81
CA ARG A 333 7.29 -26.04 23.18
C ARG A 333 8.62 -25.62 23.79
N ASP A 334 9.68 -25.57 22.99
CA ASP A 334 11.03 -25.20 23.44
C ASP A 334 11.25 -23.67 23.51
N ALA A 335 10.24 -22.86 23.16
CA ALA A 335 10.35 -21.41 23.16
C ALA A 335 10.79 -20.90 24.55
N ALA A 336 11.99 -20.31 24.62
CA ALA A 336 12.56 -19.72 25.84
C ALA A 336 11.69 -18.55 26.37
N PRO A 337 11.84 -18.15 27.65
CA PRO A 337 11.18 -16.95 28.17
C PRO A 337 11.52 -15.73 27.29
N GLY A 338 10.50 -15.00 26.83
CA GLY A 338 10.69 -13.86 25.93
C GLY A 338 9.50 -13.60 25.01
N PRO A 339 9.67 -12.72 24.00
CA PRO A 339 8.57 -12.22 23.18
C PRO A 339 7.74 -13.29 22.46
N ALA A 340 8.35 -14.41 22.05
CA ALA A 340 7.63 -15.51 21.40
C ALA A 340 6.71 -16.24 22.38
N ARG A 341 7.22 -16.61 23.55
CA ARG A 341 6.44 -17.28 24.60
C ARG A 341 5.31 -16.39 25.09
N GLU A 342 5.58 -15.09 25.31
CA GLU A 342 4.55 -14.14 25.72
C GLU A 342 3.43 -14.02 24.66
N HIS A 343 3.79 -13.97 23.37
CA HIS A 343 2.79 -13.96 22.30
C HIS A 343 1.99 -15.27 22.25
N LEU A 344 2.64 -16.42 22.39
CA LEU A 344 1.99 -17.72 22.44
C LEU A 344 1.01 -17.82 23.63
N CYS A 345 1.41 -17.35 24.82
CA CYS A 345 0.53 -17.27 25.98
C CYS A 345 -0.64 -16.30 25.76
N ALA A 346 -0.42 -15.16 25.09
CA ALA A 346 -1.47 -14.22 24.74
C ALA A 346 -2.50 -14.83 23.78
N LEU A 347 -2.06 -15.56 22.74
CA LEU A 347 -2.96 -16.26 21.82
C LEU A 347 -3.80 -17.33 22.51
N ALA A 348 -3.17 -18.12 23.40
CA ALA A 348 -3.89 -19.08 24.24
C ALA A 348 -4.96 -18.40 25.11
N ARG A 349 -4.65 -17.22 25.69
CA ARG A 349 -5.62 -16.41 26.45
C ARG A 349 -6.75 -15.88 25.57
N GLN A 350 -6.48 -15.57 24.31
CA GLN A 350 -7.47 -15.15 23.32
C GLN A 350 -8.34 -16.29 22.77
N GLY A 351 -8.13 -17.51 23.29
CA GLY A 351 -8.94 -18.69 22.99
C GLY A 351 -8.46 -19.50 21.79
N ASP A 352 -7.23 -19.31 21.33
CA ASP A 352 -6.63 -20.17 20.30
C ASP A 352 -6.36 -21.57 20.87
N PRO A 353 -7.00 -22.63 20.34
CA PRO A 353 -6.94 -23.97 20.92
C PRO A 353 -5.56 -24.64 20.76
N ASP A 354 -4.85 -24.38 19.66
CA ASP A 354 -3.52 -24.94 19.44
C ASP A 354 -2.47 -24.26 20.30
N ALA A 355 -2.54 -22.95 20.43
CA ALA A 355 -1.72 -22.22 21.38
C ALA A 355 -1.95 -22.73 22.81
N ALA A 356 -3.22 -22.88 23.23
CA ALA A 356 -3.58 -23.41 24.55
C ALA A 356 -3.01 -24.82 24.78
N ARG A 357 -3.17 -25.73 23.82
CA ARG A 357 -2.60 -27.08 23.89
C ARG A 357 -1.08 -27.05 24.07
N ILE A 358 -0.38 -26.21 23.31
CA ILE A 358 1.08 -26.12 23.36
C ILE A 358 1.57 -25.54 24.67
N VAL A 359 0.99 -24.42 25.15
CA VAL A 359 1.44 -23.79 26.41
C VAL A 359 1.13 -24.66 27.63
N VAL A 360 0.04 -25.43 27.61
CA VAL A 360 -0.27 -26.41 28.66
C VAL A 360 0.77 -27.53 28.63
N ALA A 361 1.01 -28.14 27.47
CA ALA A 361 1.96 -29.24 27.33
C ALA A 361 3.40 -28.85 27.68
N ALA A 362 3.81 -27.62 27.36
CA ALA A 362 5.15 -27.11 27.66
C ALA A 362 5.30 -26.48 29.06
N GLY A 363 4.20 -26.30 29.79
CA GLY A 363 4.21 -25.57 31.06
C GLY A 363 4.53 -24.08 30.91
N HIS A 364 4.33 -23.49 29.73
CA HIS A 364 4.59 -22.05 29.49
C HIS A 364 3.62 -21.18 30.28
N ARG A 365 4.13 -20.09 30.85
CA ARG A 365 3.37 -19.10 31.62
C ARG A 365 3.68 -17.70 31.13
N PRO A 366 2.71 -16.77 31.18
CA PRO A 366 2.99 -15.36 30.95
C PRO A 366 3.95 -14.84 32.02
N GLN A 367 4.91 -14.00 31.63
CA GLN A 367 5.88 -13.39 32.54
C GLN A 367 5.21 -12.41 33.51
N ALA A 368 4.16 -11.74 33.05
CA ALA A 368 3.40 -10.81 33.88
C ALA A 368 2.51 -11.57 34.87
N SER A 369 2.89 -11.54 36.15
CA SER A 369 2.18 -12.25 37.23
C SER A 369 0.70 -11.87 37.34
N ARG A 370 0.32 -10.66 36.93
CA ARG A 370 -1.07 -10.17 36.88
C ARG A 370 -1.95 -10.92 35.88
N ASP A 371 -1.37 -11.42 34.79
CA ASP A 371 -2.09 -12.10 33.71
C ASP A 371 -2.22 -13.62 33.98
N LEU A 372 -1.48 -14.14 34.97
CA LEU A 372 -1.41 -15.56 35.29
C LEU A 372 -2.76 -16.18 35.69
N PRO A 373 -3.59 -15.61 36.59
CA PRO A 373 -4.87 -16.23 36.95
C PRO A 373 -5.83 -16.37 35.76
N ALA A 374 -5.95 -15.32 34.93
CA ALA A 374 -6.80 -15.34 33.74
C ALA A 374 -6.29 -16.36 32.72
N PHE A 375 -4.98 -16.40 32.50
CA PHE A 375 -4.35 -17.38 31.61
C PHE A 375 -4.61 -18.83 32.05
N LEU A 376 -4.36 -19.17 33.32
CA LEU A 376 -4.54 -20.53 33.84
C LEU A 376 -6.02 -20.96 33.75
N PHE A 377 -6.94 -20.05 34.08
CA PHE A 377 -8.37 -20.31 34.01
C PHE A 377 -8.84 -20.55 32.55
N LEU A 378 -8.43 -19.68 31.62
CA LEU A 378 -8.82 -19.78 30.21
C LEU A 378 -8.22 -21.00 29.50
N THR A 379 -7.02 -21.43 29.91
CA THR A 379 -6.36 -22.64 29.39
C THR A 379 -6.77 -23.93 30.11
N GLY A 380 -7.67 -23.86 31.09
CA GLY A 380 -8.21 -25.03 31.80
C GLY A 380 -7.28 -25.67 32.83
N GLN A 381 -6.21 -25.00 33.24
CA GLN A 381 -5.25 -25.48 34.24
C GLN A 381 -5.74 -25.18 35.66
N LEU A 382 -6.89 -25.75 36.03
CA LEU A 382 -7.67 -25.34 37.21
C LEU A 382 -6.95 -25.56 38.55
N GLU A 383 -6.21 -26.65 38.71
CA GLU A 383 -5.46 -26.92 39.96
C GLU A 383 -4.39 -25.84 40.22
N GLN A 384 -3.69 -25.44 39.17
CA GLN A 384 -2.67 -24.40 39.25
C GLN A 384 -3.30 -23.01 39.41
N TYR A 385 -4.47 -22.80 38.81
CA TYR A 385 -5.26 -21.60 39.04
C TYR A 385 -5.66 -21.49 40.52
N ASP A 386 -6.15 -22.56 41.13
CA ASP A 386 -6.54 -22.58 42.55
C ASP A 386 -5.33 -22.34 43.46
N ALA A 387 -4.14 -22.82 43.10
CA ALA A 387 -2.92 -22.49 43.84
C ALA A 387 -2.50 -21.02 43.68
N ALA A 388 -2.68 -20.43 42.49
CA ALA A 388 -2.25 -19.07 42.17
C ALA A 388 -3.25 -17.96 42.57
N ASP A 389 -4.54 -18.29 42.66
CA ASP A 389 -5.63 -17.41 43.07
C ASP A 389 -6.72 -18.21 43.83
N PRO A 390 -6.45 -18.70 45.06
CA PRO A 390 -7.34 -19.61 45.80
C PRO A 390 -8.76 -19.09 46.00
N HIS A 391 -8.90 -17.77 46.10
CA HIS A 391 -10.19 -17.12 46.29
C HIS A 391 -10.78 -16.59 44.98
N GLY A 392 -10.09 -16.69 43.85
CA GLY A 392 -10.47 -16.10 42.57
C GLY A 392 -10.56 -14.57 42.58
N SER A 393 -9.98 -13.90 43.59
CA SER A 393 -10.13 -12.47 43.79
C SER A 393 -9.39 -11.68 42.71
N ARG A 394 -8.23 -12.19 42.26
CA ARG A 394 -7.43 -11.55 41.21
C ARG A 394 -8.11 -11.69 39.85
N LEU A 395 -8.67 -12.86 39.55
CA LEU A 395 -9.42 -13.08 38.32
C LEU A 395 -10.70 -12.25 38.27
N ARG A 396 -11.46 -12.16 39.38
CA ARG A 396 -12.64 -11.28 39.47
C ARG A 396 -12.27 -9.81 39.31
N ALA A 397 -11.20 -9.35 39.94
CA ALA A 397 -10.71 -7.98 39.81
C ALA A 397 -10.26 -7.66 38.37
N HIS A 398 -9.67 -8.62 37.66
CA HIS A 398 -9.36 -8.50 36.23
C HIS A 398 -10.64 -8.42 35.38
N ALA A 399 -11.56 -9.36 35.58
CA ALA A 399 -12.83 -9.41 34.84
C ALA A 399 -13.70 -8.16 35.05
N ALA A 400 -13.66 -7.55 36.24
CA ALA A 400 -14.37 -6.31 36.56
C ALA A 400 -13.85 -5.09 35.79
N LYS A 401 -12.60 -5.13 35.31
CA LYS A 401 -12.00 -4.07 34.48
C LYS A 401 -12.36 -4.21 32.99
N LEU A 402 -12.90 -5.35 32.57
CA LEU A 402 -13.26 -5.59 31.18
C LEU A 402 -14.62 -4.93 30.88
N PRO A 403 -14.74 -4.17 29.77
CA PRO A 403 -16.02 -3.60 29.35
C PRO A 403 -17.12 -4.67 29.18
N PRO A 404 -18.40 -4.30 29.32
CA PRO A 404 -19.49 -5.14 28.85
C PRO A 404 -19.32 -5.46 27.35
N GLY A 405 -19.48 -6.74 26.97
CA GLY A 405 -19.31 -7.20 25.59
C GLY A 405 -17.86 -7.45 25.15
N ASP A 406 -16.88 -7.32 26.05
CA ASP A 406 -15.49 -7.67 25.74
C ASP A 406 -15.34 -9.17 25.44
N ARG A 407 -14.63 -9.50 24.35
CA ARG A 407 -14.41 -10.90 23.91
C ARG A 407 -13.76 -11.75 25.00
N GLU A 408 -12.83 -11.21 25.79
CA GLU A 408 -12.17 -11.94 26.87
C GLU A 408 -13.15 -12.30 27.99
N ARG A 409 -14.14 -11.44 28.24
CA ARG A 409 -15.21 -11.72 29.21
C ARG A 409 -16.07 -12.91 28.78
N ASP A 410 -16.38 -13.00 27.49
CA ASP A 410 -17.15 -14.13 26.96
C ASP A 410 -16.35 -15.44 26.97
N LEU A 411 -15.03 -15.36 26.70
CA LEU A 411 -14.13 -16.50 26.85
C LEU A 411 -14.07 -16.99 28.31
N LEU A 412 -14.00 -16.08 29.28
CA LEU A 412 -14.01 -16.41 30.71
C LEU A 412 -15.32 -17.11 31.12
N ARG A 413 -16.47 -16.61 30.66
CA ARG A 413 -17.76 -17.28 30.89
C ARG A 413 -17.80 -18.66 30.28
N ALA A 414 -17.31 -18.81 29.04
CA ALA A 414 -17.28 -20.10 28.37
C ALA A 414 -16.36 -21.09 29.10
N ALA A 415 -15.18 -20.65 29.55
CA ALA A 415 -14.27 -21.46 30.35
C ALA A 415 -14.90 -21.87 31.69
N ALA A 416 -15.57 -20.94 32.38
CA ALA A 416 -16.26 -21.21 33.64
C ALA A 416 -17.36 -22.27 33.48
N ARG A 417 -18.20 -22.14 32.43
CA ARG A 417 -19.23 -23.15 32.11
C ARG A 417 -18.63 -24.53 31.84
N ARG A 418 -17.56 -24.62 31.03
CA ARG A 418 -16.88 -25.89 30.75
C ARG A 418 -16.28 -26.52 32.02
N ALA A 419 -15.79 -25.70 32.93
CA ALA A 419 -15.19 -26.13 34.20
C ALA A 419 -16.23 -26.43 35.30
N GLY A 420 -17.52 -26.18 35.08
CA GLY A 420 -18.53 -26.26 36.14
C GLY A 420 -18.33 -25.25 37.26
N ARG A 421 -17.75 -24.08 36.95
CA ARG A 421 -17.41 -23.03 37.93
C ARG A 421 -18.25 -21.76 37.75
N PRO A 422 -18.43 -20.94 38.80
CA PRO A 422 -19.01 -19.61 38.67
C PRO A 422 -18.21 -18.74 37.70
N ALA A 423 -18.89 -17.98 36.85
CA ALA A 423 -18.20 -17.07 35.95
C ALA A 423 -17.56 -15.92 36.74
N PRO A 424 -16.27 -15.59 36.52
CA PRO A 424 -15.59 -14.54 37.28
C PRO A 424 -16.17 -13.13 37.08
N CYS A 425 -16.95 -12.95 36.02
CA CYS A 425 -17.51 -11.67 35.63
C CYS A 425 -18.96 -11.46 36.07
N ASP A 426 -19.57 -12.46 36.70
CA ASP A 426 -20.92 -12.35 37.24
C ASP A 426 -20.82 -11.77 38.64
N ALA A 427 -21.83 -10.99 39.04
CA ALA A 427 -21.89 -10.46 40.40
C ALA A 427 -21.73 -11.64 41.36
N ALA A 428 -20.81 -11.51 42.33
CA ALA A 428 -20.66 -12.51 43.36
C ALA A 428 -22.06 -12.73 43.93
N ARG A 429 -22.59 -13.96 43.79
CA ARG A 429 -23.82 -14.32 44.48
C ARG A 429 -23.53 -13.98 45.94
N PRO A 430 -24.34 -13.13 46.60
CA PRO A 430 -24.13 -12.89 48.03
C PRO A 430 -24.00 -14.27 48.66
N PRO A 431 -23.01 -14.49 49.55
CA PRO A 431 -22.88 -15.77 50.21
C PRO A 431 -24.28 -16.14 50.68
N GLU A 432 -24.81 -17.28 50.21
CA GLU A 432 -26.06 -17.80 50.73
C GLU A 432 -25.83 -17.80 52.23
N GLU A 433 -26.44 -16.83 52.92
CA GLU A 433 -26.38 -16.69 54.36
C GLU A 433 -26.79 -18.06 54.82
N SER A 434 -25.79 -18.84 55.23
CA SER A 434 -25.96 -20.23 55.59
C SER A 434 -27.02 -20.15 56.65
N ALA A 435 -28.23 -20.59 56.28
CA ALA A 435 -29.46 -20.32 57.00
C ALA A 435 -29.09 -20.53 58.45
N ARG A 436 -29.04 -19.43 59.23
CA ARG A 436 -28.56 -19.47 60.60
C ARG A 436 -29.32 -20.60 61.23
N TYR A 437 -28.65 -21.72 61.40
CA TYR A 437 -29.14 -22.85 62.16
C TYR A 437 -29.28 -22.25 63.54
N ARG A 438 -30.51 -21.82 63.88
CA ARG A 438 -30.90 -21.39 65.22
C ARG A 438 -31.05 -22.70 65.99
N PRO A 439 -30.08 -23.12 66.81
CA PRO A 439 -30.26 -24.27 67.66
C PRO A 439 -31.01 -23.78 68.90
N GLY A 440 -32.18 -24.36 69.17
CA GLY A 440 -32.76 -24.29 70.52
C GLY A 440 -33.53 -23.01 70.84
N GLY A 441 -34.83 -23.18 71.00
CA GLY A 441 -35.74 -22.18 71.54
C GLY A 441 -37.11 -22.77 71.79
N THR A 442 -37.15 -23.93 72.45
CA THR A 442 -38.35 -24.49 73.08
C THR A 442 -38.83 -23.52 74.15
N GLY A 443 -39.85 -22.73 73.84
CA GLY A 443 -40.53 -21.83 74.77
C GLY A 443 -42.01 -22.17 74.84
N VAL A 444 -42.33 -23.19 75.63
CA VAL A 444 -43.66 -23.43 76.18
C VAL A 444 -43.92 -22.36 77.24
N GLY A 445 -45.10 -21.75 77.24
CA GLY A 445 -45.62 -21.04 78.42
C GLY A 445 -46.50 -19.84 78.09
N GLY A 446 -47.79 -19.94 78.45
CA GLY A 446 -48.62 -18.74 78.63
C GLY A 446 -50.07 -18.82 78.18
N THR A 447 -50.80 -19.88 78.53
CA THR A 447 -52.27 -19.83 78.62
C THR A 447 -52.69 -19.15 79.92
N GLY A 448 -53.37 -18.01 79.81
CA GLY A 448 -54.14 -17.35 80.87
C GLY A 448 -54.66 -16.03 80.28
N GLY A 449 -55.96 -15.72 80.20
CA GLY A 449 -57.12 -16.23 80.89
C GLY A 449 -57.80 -15.06 81.61
N PHE A 450 -58.87 -14.53 81.01
CA PHE A 450 -59.94 -13.69 81.60
C PHE A 450 -59.54 -12.29 82.16
N THR A 451 -60.34 -11.21 82.16
CA THR A 451 -61.80 -10.95 82.06
C THR A 451 -62.06 -9.46 81.76
N VAL A 452 -63.10 -9.17 80.97
CA VAL A 452 -64.25 -8.23 81.21
C VAL A 452 -64.00 -6.74 81.60
N HIS A 453 -64.56 -5.83 80.79
CA HIS A 453 -65.50 -4.71 81.06
C HIS A 453 -65.49 -3.82 79.78
N GLY A 454 -66.55 -3.40 79.09
CA GLY A 454 -67.94 -3.12 79.44
C GLY A 454 -68.21 -1.64 79.17
N VAL A 455 -68.86 -1.30 78.04
CA VAL A 455 -69.96 -0.32 77.81
C VAL A 455 -70.53 -0.60 76.42
#